data_AF-A0A1I3SJL9-F1
#
_entry.id   AF-A0A1I3SJL9-F1
#
_cell.length_a   1.000
_cell.length_b   1.000
_cell.length_c   1.000
_cell.angle_alpha   90.00
_cell.angle_beta   90.00
_cell.angle_gamma   90.00
#
_symmetry.space_group_name_H-M   'P 1'
#
loop_
_entity.id
_entity.type
_entity.pdbx_description
1 polymer ?
#
loop_
_entity_poly.entity_id
_entity_poly.type
_entity_poly.pdbx_seq_one_letter_code
_entity_poly.pdbx_strand_id
1 'polypeptide(L)'
;MDSETVWTVLRALGEARRLPLDDPDRRWIAHAALALVRDGQQRHKQDRDHVAKEADAAVLAATAMGSPDRVIDVPISERPVGEPAGELRRARRCYVCKEHFTRVGSLYHLLCPLCAASTPRAVRPVPTCRGGGRWSPGGGRR
;
A
#
# COMPACT_ATOMS: atom_id res chain seq x y z
N MET A 1 8.57 14.33 26.51
CA MET A 1 8.22 15.56 27.24
C MET A 1 7.91 15.15 28.67
N ASP A 2 8.39 15.91 29.64
CA ASP A 2 7.97 15.77 31.02
C ASP A 2 6.50 16.21 31.20
N SER A 3 5.89 15.79 32.30
CA SER A 3 4.47 16.03 32.58
C SER A 3 4.13 17.51 32.84
N GLU A 4 5.07 18.29 33.38
CA GLU A 4 4.88 19.71 33.70
C GLU A 4 4.77 20.56 32.43
N THR A 5 5.65 20.29 31.47
CA THR A 5 5.61 20.91 30.14
C THR A 5 4.29 20.61 29.43
N VAL A 6 3.81 19.36 29.49
CA VAL A 6 2.52 18.98 28.88
C VAL A 6 1.38 19.78 29.50
N TRP A 7 1.34 19.88 30.83
CA TRP A 7 0.30 20.64 31.53
C TRP A 7 0.32 22.13 31.15
N THR A 8 1.51 22.72 31.04
CA THR A 8 1.69 24.11 30.62
C THR A 8 1.14 24.36 29.21
N VAL A 9 1.42 23.46 28.26
CA VAL A 9 0.88 23.54 26.89
C VAL A 9 -0.64 23.40 26.90
N LEU A 10 -1.20 22.46 27.67
CA LEU A 10 -2.65 22.28 27.78
C LEU A 10 -3.35 23.52 28.37
N ARG A 11 -2.75 24.17 29.36
CA ARG A 11 -3.24 25.44 29.91
C ARG A 11 -3.24 26.54 28.84
N ALA A 12 -2.13 26.70 28.13
CA ALA A 12 -1.98 27.70 27.06
C ALA A 12 -3.01 27.50 25.94
N LEU A 13 -3.27 26.24 25.53
CA LEU A 13 -4.34 25.91 24.58
C LEU A 13 -5.72 26.29 25.10
N GLY A 14 -5.98 26.10 26.39
CA GLY A 14 -7.21 26.52 27.05
C GLY A 14 -7.41 28.04 27.05
N GLU A 15 -6.34 28.80 27.25
CA GLU A 15 -6.34 30.27 27.18
C GLU A 15 -6.56 30.76 25.75
N ALA A 16 -5.87 30.19 24.78
CA ALA A 16 -6.02 30.53 23.36
C ALA A 16 -7.46 30.35 22.85
N ARG A 17 -8.20 29.37 23.39
CA ARG A 17 -9.62 29.15 23.02
C ARG A 17 -10.55 30.29 23.45
N ARG A 18 -10.16 31.11 24.42
CA ARG A 18 -10.93 32.27 24.90
C ARG A 18 -10.67 33.54 24.10
N LEU A 19 -9.60 33.58 23.31
CA LEU A 19 -9.26 34.72 22.46
C LEU A 19 -10.27 34.90 21.32
N PRO A 20 -10.48 36.12 20.79
CA PRO A 20 -11.27 36.36 19.58
C PRO A 20 -10.78 35.53 18.38
N LEU A 21 -11.65 35.23 17.42
CA LEU A 21 -11.29 34.43 16.23
C LEU A 21 -10.23 35.08 15.33
N ASP A 22 -10.19 36.41 15.32
CA ASP A 22 -9.26 37.20 14.51
C ASP A 22 -7.93 37.50 15.21
N ASP A 23 -7.79 37.05 16.46
CA ASP A 23 -6.57 37.20 17.23
C ASP A 23 -5.40 36.45 16.55
N PRO A 24 -4.25 37.11 16.33
CA PRO A 24 -3.11 36.49 15.65
C PRO A 24 -2.55 35.29 16.43
N ASP A 25 -2.48 35.35 17.76
CA ASP A 25 -1.92 34.29 18.58
C ASP A 25 -2.82 33.06 18.55
N ARG A 26 -4.13 33.26 18.59
CA ARG A 26 -5.12 32.17 18.40
C ARG A 26 -4.90 31.47 17.06
N ARG A 27 -4.70 32.23 15.97
CA ARG A 27 -4.49 31.67 14.63
C ARG A 27 -3.19 30.86 14.57
N TRP A 28 -2.09 31.39 15.10
CA TRP A 28 -0.81 30.67 15.15
C TRP A 28 -0.90 29.35 15.92
N ILE A 29 -1.53 29.38 17.10
CA ILE A 29 -1.73 28.19 17.93
C ILE A 29 -2.60 27.16 17.21
N ALA A 30 -3.68 27.60 16.55
CA ALA A 30 -4.54 26.71 15.76
C ALA A 30 -3.79 26.07 14.58
N HIS A 31 -2.94 26.83 13.89
CA HIS A 31 -2.10 26.31 12.82
C HIS A 31 -1.10 25.25 13.33
N ALA A 32 -0.45 25.51 14.47
CA ALA A 32 0.48 24.55 15.09
C ALA A 32 -0.24 23.26 15.52
N ALA A 33 -1.41 23.38 16.17
CA ALA A 33 -2.22 22.23 16.55
C ALA A 33 -2.68 21.40 15.33
N LEU A 34 -3.10 22.08 14.25
CA LEU A 34 -3.49 21.42 13.01
C LEU A 34 -2.31 20.71 12.34
N ALA A 35 -1.11 21.31 12.37
CA ALA A 35 0.11 20.69 11.84
C ALA A 35 0.44 19.39 12.59
N LEU A 36 0.34 19.39 13.93
CA LEU A 36 0.54 18.19 14.76
C LEU A 36 -0.46 17.08 14.41
N VAL A 37 -1.75 17.41 14.26
CA VAL A 37 -2.78 16.44 13.87
C VAL A 37 -2.49 15.85 12.50
N ARG A 38 -2.12 16.69 11.51
CA ARG A 38 -1.79 16.26 10.16
C ARG A 38 -0.55 15.37 10.13
N ASP A 39 0.48 15.70 10.91
CA ASP A 39 1.68 14.87 11.06
C ASP A 39 1.32 13.48 11.61
N GLY A 40 0.52 13.42 12.67
CA GLY A 40 0.03 12.15 13.22
C GLY A 40 -0.76 11.31 12.19
N GLN A 41 -1.69 11.92 11.46
CA GLN A 41 -2.44 11.25 10.39
C GLN A 41 -1.52 10.74 9.28
N GLN A 42 -0.53 11.55 8.89
CA GLN A 42 0.43 11.20 7.86
C GLN A 42 1.32 10.03 8.28
N ARG A 43 1.81 10.01 9.52
CA ARG A 43 2.57 8.89 10.08
C ARG A 43 1.73 7.61 10.14
N HIS A 44 0.51 7.67 10.67
CA HIS A 44 -0.39 6.51 10.68
C HIS A 44 -0.72 5.98 9.27
N LYS A 45 -0.82 6.87 8.27
CA LYS A 45 -0.96 6.45 6.88
C LYS A 45 0.31 5.74 6.39
N GLN A 46 1.49 6.32 6.63
CA GLN A 46 2.77 5.74 6.25
C GLN A 46 2.98 4.37 6.90
N ASP A 47 2.65 4.19 8.17
CA ASP A 47 2.77 2.92 8.88
C ASP A 47 1.89 1.84 8.26
N ARG A 48 0.61 2.16 8.00
CA ARG A 48 -0.30 1.24 7.29
C ARG A 48 0.20 0.92 5.88
N ASP A 49 0.73 1.94 5.20
CA ASP A 49 1.27 1.80 3.86
C ASP A 49 2.53 0.95 3.81
N HIS A 50 3.35 1.01 4.87
CA HIS A 50 4.56 0.22 5.07
C HIS A 50 4.20 -1.24 5.30
N VAL A 51 3.31 -1.52 6.26
CA VAL A 51 2.82 -2.88 6.54
C VAL A 51 2.22 -3.52 5.29
N ALA A 52 1.46 -2.76 4.50
CA ALA A 52 0.91 -3.26 3.23
C ALA A 52 2.02 -3.57 2.20
N LYS A 53 3.06 -2.71 2.11
CA LYS A 53 4.19 -2.90 1.20
C LYS A 53 5.03 -4.12 1.59
N GLU A 54 5.27 -4.33 2.87
CA GLU A 54 6.00 -5.50 3.38
C GLU A 54 5.26 -6.80 3.10
N ALA A 55 3.95 -6.82 3.33
CA ALA A 55 3.10 -7.98 3.00
C ALA A 55 3.13 -8.29 1.49
N ASP A 56 2.99 -7.26 0.64
CA ASP A 56 3.07 -7.42 -0.82
C ASP A 56 4.46 -7.89 -1.25
N ALA A 57 5.54 -7.36 -0.65
CA ALA A 57 6.91 -7.77 -0.93
C ALA A 57 7.14 -9.25 -0.58
N ALA A 58 6.58 -9.73 0.53
CA ALA A 58 6.65 -11.14 0.91
C ALA A 58 5.96 -12.05 -0.12
N VAL A 59 4.77 -11.66 -0.63
CA VAL A 59 4.07 -12.40 -1.69
C VAL A 59 4.89 -12.43 -2.99
N LEU A 60 5.53 -11.32 -3.37
CA LEU A 60 6.35 -11.25 -4.57
C LEU A 60 7.65 -12.07 -4.41
N ALA A 61 8.29 -12.02 -3.25
CA ALA A 61 9.48 -12.80 -2.93
C ALA A 61 9.20 -14.31 -2.89
N ALA A 62 7.97 -14.71 -2.53
CA ALA A 62 7.56 -16.12 -2.57
C ALA A 62 7.43 -16.69 -4.00
N THR A 63 7.39 -15.82 -5.02
CA THR A 63 7.37 -16.27 -6.42
C THR A 63 8.75 -16.71 -6.89
N ALA A 64 8.80 -17.70 -7.77
CA ALA A 64 10.06 -18.26 -8.22
C ALA A 64 10.93 -17.26 -9.02
N MET A 65 10.32 -16.35 -9.77
CA MET A 65 11.04 -15.27 -10.47
C MET A 65 11.31 -14.03 -9.59
N GLY A 66 10.57 -13.85 -8.50
CA GLY A 66 10.63 -12.66 -7.64
C GLY A 66 11.41 -12.86 -6.35
N SER A 67 11.85 -14.10 -6.06
CA SER A 67 12.68 -14.40 -4.91
C SER A 67 14.01 -13.64 -4.98
N PRO A 68 14.41 -12.94 -3.90
CA PRO A 68 15.71 -12.28 -3.82
C PRO A 68 16.88 -13.27 -3.90
N ASP A 69 16.65 -14.53 -3.53
CA ASP A 69 17.65 -15.61 -3.54
C ASP A 69 17.74 -16.31 -4.90
N ARG A 70 17.04 -15.81 -5.94
CA ARG A 70 17.04 -16.41 -7.27
C ARG A 70 18.41 -16.25 -7.94
N VAL A 71 19.07 -17.38 -8.21
CA VAL A 71 20.24 -17.46 -9.10
C VAL A 71 19.77 -17.49 -10.56
N ILE A 72 20.28 -16.58 -11.40
CA ILE A 72 19.78 -16.37 -12.77
C ILE A 72 19.96 -17.60 -13.68
N ASP A 73 21.09 -18.30 -13.50
CA ASP A 73 21.53 -19.38 -14.39
C ASP A 73 21.14 -20.79 -13.91
N VAL A 74 20.36 -20.88 -12.83
CA VAL A 74 19.89 -22.16 -12.28
C VAL A 74 18.46 -22.43 -12.77
N PRO A 75 18.15 -23.67 -13.22
CA PRO A 75 16.79 -24.06 -13.53
C PRO A 75 15.87 -23.83 -12.33
N ILE A 76 14.78 -23.10 -12.58
CA ILE A 76 13.76 -22.83 -11.57
C ILE A 76 13.05 -24.15 -11.27
N SER A 77 13.00 -24.55 -9.99
CA SER A 77 12.28 -25.76 -9.59
C SER A 77 10.82 -25.65 -9.99
N GLU A 78 10.26 -26.76 -10.49
CA GLU A 78 8.90 -26.86 -11.00
C GLU A 78 7.89 -26.78 -9.85
N ARG A 79 7.71 -25.58 -9.28
CA ARG A 79 6.50 -25.31 -8.51
C ARG A 79 5.33 -25.37 -9.49
N PRO A 80 4.25 -26.11 -9.20
CA PRO A 80 3.13 -26.23 -10.12
C PRO A 80 2.64 -24.84 -10.52
N VAL A 81 2.69 -24.57 -11.82
CA VAL A 81 2.23 -23.31 -12.38
C VAL A 81 0.71 -23.33 -12.34
N GLY A 82 0.12 -22.48 -11.50
CA GLY A 82 -1.33 -22.40 -11.33
C GLY A 82 -1.78 -22.18 -9.89
N GLU A 83 -0.95 -22.55 -8.90
CA GLU A 83 -1.21 -22.16 -7.51
C GLU A 83 -0.82 -20.69 -7.31
N PRO A 84 -1.71 -19.87 -6.72
CA PRO A 84 -1.37 -18.50 -6.39
C PRO A 84 -0.30 -18.48 -5.30
N ALA A 85 0.76 -17.68 -5.49
CA ALA A 85 1.72 -17.38 -4.43
C ALA A 85 1.06 -16.54 -3.30
N GLY A 86 0.02 -15.79 -3.65
CA GLY A 86 -0.75 -15.00 -2.71
C GLY A 86 -1.58 -13.92 -3.40
N GLU A 87 -2.17 -13.05 -2.59
CA GLU A 87 -2.91 -11.87 -3.02
C GLU A 87 -2.25 -10.60 -2.48
N LEU A 88 -2.04 -9.63 -3.36
CA LEU A 88 -1.50 -8.32 -3.04
C LEU A 88 -2.61 -7.44 -2.48
N ARG A 89 -2.26 -6.67 -1.45
CA ARG A 89 -3.09 -5.61 -0.88
C ARG A 89 -3.22 -4.43 -1.84
N ARG A 90 -2.17 -4.16 -2.64
CA ARG A 90 -2.22 -3.15 -3.70
C ARG A 90 -2.20 -3.78 -5.08
N ALA A 91 -3.12 -3.34 -5.93
CA ALA A 91 -3.16 -3.78 -7.32
C ALA A 91 -1.90 -3.31 -8.07
N ARG A 92 -1.31 -4.21 -8.87
CA ARG A 92 -0.18 -3.91 -9.76
C ARG A 92 -0.61 -4.01 -11.21
N ARG A 93 0.12 -3.35 -12.12
CA ARG A 93 -0.11 -3.44 -13.56
C ARG A 93 0.66 -4.61 -14.16
N CYS A 94 -0.03 -5.43 -14.95
CA CYS A 94 0.57 -6.52 -15.71
C CYS A 94 1.59 -5.97 -16.71
N TYR A 95 2.77 -6.59 -16.82
CA TYR A 95 3.78 -6.16 -17.78
C TYR A 95 3.31 -6.31 -19.24
N VAL A 96 2.45 -7.29 -19.54
CA VAL A 96 1.94 -7.58 -20.89
C VAL A 96 0.69 -6.77 -21.21
N CYS A 97 -0.45 -7.06 -20.58
CA CYS A 97 -1.73 -6.42 -20.91
C CYS A 97 -1.97 -5.07 -20.21
N LYS A 98 -1.09 -4.67 -19.28
CA LYS A 98 -1.20 -3.43 -18.48
C LYS A 98 -2.42 -3.34 -17.55
N GLU A 99 -3.28 -4.35 -17.53
CA GLU A 99 -4.40 -4.46 -16.58
C GLU A 99 -3.95 -4.58 -15.13
N HIS A 100 -4.80 -4.11 -14.22
CA HIS A 100 -4.58 -4.20 -12.78
C HIS A 100 -4.90 -5.61 -12.26
N PHE A 101 -4.03 -6.15 -11.40
CA PHE A 101 -4.23 -7.44 -10.77
C PHE A 101 -3.71 -7.44 -9.32
N THR A 102 -4.33 -8.23 -8.45
CA THR A 102 -3.91 -8.46 -7.06
C THR A 102 -3.42 -9.89 -6.84
N ARG A 103 -4.00 -10.87 -7.55
CA ARG A 103 -3.62 -12.28 -7.42
C ARG A 103 -2.33 -12.59 -8.19
N VAL A 104 -1.32 -13.08 -7.48
CA VAL A 104 0.01 -13.39 -8.04
C VAL A 104 0.17 -14.91 -8.16
N GLY A 105 0.67 -15.39 -9.30
CA GLY A 105 0.99 -16.81 -9.51
C GLY A 105 2.33 -17.21 -8.90
N SER A 106 2.58 -18.51 -8.75
CA SER A 106 3.83 -19.07 -8.21
C SER A 106 5.10 -18.71 -9.01
N LEU A 107 4.98 -18.53 -10.33
CA LEU A 107 6.14 -18.32 -11.22
C LEU A 107 6.46 -16.84 -11.49
N TYR A 108 5.48 -16.06 -11.96
CA TYR A 108 5.69 -14.68 -12.44
C TYR A 108 5.08 -13.63 -11.50
N HIS A 109 5.91 -12.73 -10.96
CA HIS A 109 5.49 -11.62 -10.10
C HIS A 109 5.10 -10.33 -10.83
N LEU A 110 5.30 -10.28 -12.15
CA LEU A 110 5.01 -9.10 -13.01
C LEU A 110 3.81 -9.33 -13.96
N LEU A 111 3.23 -10.52 -13.96
CA LEU A 111 2.14 -10.89 -14.87
C LEU A 111 0.86 -11.18 -14.10
N CYS A 112 -0.27 -10.77 -14.66
CA CYS A 112 -1.56 -11.22 -14.17
C CYS A 112 -1.73 -12.73 -14.43
N PRO A 113 -2.63 -13.43 -13.71
CA PRO A 113 -2.82 -14.87 -13.86
C PRO A 113 -3.10 -15.33 -15.30
N LEU A 114 -3.78 -14.50 -16.10
CA LEU A 114 -4.08 -14.78 -17.49
C LEU A 114 -2.82 -14.75 -18.39
N CYS A 115 -2.04 -13.67 -18.30
CA CYS A 115 -0.82 -13.54 -19.09
C CYS A 115 0.28 -14.53 -18.63
N ALA A 116 0.27 -14.86 -17.34
CA ALA A 116 1.12 -15.92 -16.80
C ALA A 116 0.75 -17.27 -17.45
N ALA A 117 -0.53 -17.62 -17.49
CA ALA A 117 -1.04 -18.89 -18.06
C ALA A 117 -0.80 -19.03 -19.58
N SER A 118 -0.66 -17.92 -20.31
CA SER A 118 -0.37 -17.94 -21.75
C SER A 118 1.13 -18.07 -22.09
N THR A 119 2.01 -18.07 -21.09
CA THR A 119 3.45 -18.17 -21.32
C THR A 119 3.85 -19.64 -21.54
N PRO A 120 4.82 -19.98 -22.40
CA PRO A 120 5.17 -21.38 -22.72
C PRO A 120 5.59 -22.24 -21.52
N ARG A 121 6.06 -21.60 -20.43
CA ARG A 121 6.40 -22.24 -19.16
C ARG A 121 5.21 -22.45 -18.23
N ALA A 122 4.02 -21.96 -18.58
CA ALA A 122 2.81 -22.16 -17.82
C ALA A 122 2.03 -23.35 -18.35
N VAL A 123 1.94 -24.39 -17.53
CA VAL A 123 1.17 -25.57 -17.88
C VAL A 123 -0.31 -25.30 -17.59
N ARG A 124 -1.09 -25.39 -18.67
CA ARG A 124 -2.57 -25.28 -18.84
C ARG A 124 -3.20 -23.87 -18.85
N PRO A 125 -4.04 -23.58 -19.88
CA PRO A 125 -4.85 -22.38 -19.91
C PRO A 125 -5.99 -22.47 -18.89
N VAL A 126 -6.15 -21.42 -18.07
CA VAL A 126 -7.33 -21.21 -17.22
C VAL A 126 -8.29 -20.26 -17.97
N PRO A 127 -9.61 -20.45 -17.91
CA PRO A 127 -10.55 -19.61 -18.66
C PRO A 127 -10.45 -18.13 -18.26
N THR A 128 -10.72 -17.30 -19.26
CA THR A 128 -10.72 -15.83 -19.26
C THR A 128 -11.36 -15.18 -18.04
N CYS A 129 -10.68 -14.21 -17.43
CA CYS A 129 -11.33 -13.29 -16.49
C CYS A 129 -12.27 -12.37 -17.28
N ARG A 130 -13.58 -12.50 -17.06
CA ARG A 130 -14.46 -11.34 -17.20
C ARG A 130 -14.08 -10.39 -16.08
N GLY A 131 -13.64 -9.19 -16.44
CA GLY A 131 -13.37 -8.12 -15.49
C GLY A 131 -14.62 -7.85 -14.65
N GLY A 132 -14.55 -8.15 -13.36
CA GLY A 132 -15.54 -7.77 -12.36
C GLY A 132 -14.76 -7.51 -11.07
N GLY A 133 -14.80 -6.34 -10.44
CA GLY A 133 -15.59 -5.15 -10.71
C GLY A 133 -14.89 -3.89 -10.23
N ARG A 134 -15.53 -2.78 -10.58
CA ARG A 134 -15.23 -1.39 -10.27
C ARG A 134 -14.83 -1.19 -8.80
N TRP A 135 -13.62 -0.67 -8.54
CA TRP A 135 -13.34 0.05 -7.30
C TRP A 135 -13.41 1.55 -7.58
N SER A 136 -14.51 2.17 -7.14
CA SER A 136 -14.64 3.62 -7.01
C SER A 136 -14.37 3.98 -5.55
N PRO A 137 -13.26 4.66 -5.21
CA PRO A 137 -13.26 5.51 -4.04
C PRO A 137 -13.99 6.81 -4.43
N GLY A 138 -15.04 7.14 -3.68
CA GLY A 138 -15.83 8.34 -3.85
C GLY A 138 -14.99 9.62 -3.92
N GLY A 139 -15.59 10.62 -4.56
CA GLY A 139 -14.97 11.85 -5.00
C GLY A 139 -14.29 12.71 -3.92
N GLY A 140 -13.31 13.48 -4.39
CA GLY A 140 -12.78 14.67 -3.74
C GLY A 140 -12.28 15.62 -4.83
N ARG A 141 -12.90 16.79 -4.93
CA ARG A 141 -12.73 17.80 -6.01
C ARG A 141 -11.35 18.47 -5.98
N ARG A 142 -10.99 19.00 -7.16
CA ARG A 142 -10.14 20.18 -7.49
C ARG A 142 -8.99 20.52 -6.54
#